data_AF-A0A6J1A2K7-F1
#
_entry.id   AF-A0A6J1A2K7-F1
#
_cell.length_a   1.000
_cell.length_b   1.000
_cell.length_c   1.000
_cell.angle_alpha   90.00
_cell.angle_beta   90.00
_cell.angle_gamma   90.00
#
_symmetry.space_group_name_H-M   'P 1'
#
loop_
_entity.id
_entity.type
_entity.pdbx_description
1 polymer ?
#
loop_
_entity_poly.entity_id
_entity_poly.type
_entity_poly.pdbx_seq_one_letter_code
_entity_poly.pdbx_strand_id
1 'polypeptide(L)'
;MADWMIGPRLCNCYKCGNMVCRHDDIISKIFQASHGRAFLFTHVQNVVDGPEEDRQLITGVHTLTDVYCSDCGELLGWRYIKAYEEL
;
A
#
# COMPACT_ATOMS: atom_id res chain seq x y z
N MET A 1 -32.84 -10.91 1.77
CA MET A 1 -32.67 -9.47 1.49
C MET A 1 -32.00 -8.81 2.69
N ALA A 2 -30.67 -8.88 2.79
CA ALA A 2 -29.90 -8.22 3.85
C ALA A 2 -28.42 -8.13 3.45
N ASP A 3 -28.14 -7.60 2.27
CA ASP A 3 -26.77 -7.30 1.81
C ASP A 3 -26.60 -5.79 1.57
N TRP A 4 -27.12 -4.96 2.49
CA TRP A 4 -27.09 -3.50 2.32
C TRP A 4 -26.47 -2.73 3.50
N MET A 5 -26.06 -3.40 4.57
CA MET A 5 -25.56 -2.73 5.80
C MET A 5 -24.03 -2.73 5.93
N ILE A 6 -23.29 -3.20 4.93
CA ILE A 6 -21.83 -3.16 4.97
C ILE A 6 -21.41 -1.84 4.32
N GLY A 7 -21.26 -0.79 5.14
CA GLY A 7 -20.59 0.44 4.69
C GLY A 7 -19.24 0.12 4.03
N PRO A 8 -18.70 1.03 3.21
CA PRO A 8 -17.47 0.77 2.45
C PRO A 8 -16.41 0.21 3.38
N ARG A 9 -15.87 -0.97 3.06
CA ARG A 9 -14.81 -1.56 3.87
C ARG A 9 -13.56 -0.72 3.63
N LEU A 10 -13.09 -0.06 4.68
CA LEU A 10 -11.91 0.82 4.63
C LEU A 10 -10.73 0.12 5.28
N CYS A 11 -9.52 0.40 4.80
CA CYS A 11 -8.32 0.15 5.57
C CYS A 11 -7.87 1.46 6.18
N ASN A 12 -7.52 1.40 7.47
CA ASN A 12 -7.14 2.54 8.25
C ASN A 12 -5.70 2.35 8.74
N CYS A 13 -4.99 3.45 8.99
CA CYS A 13 -3.76 3.44 9.73
C CYS A 13 -4.01 2.76 11.09
N TYR A 14 -3.25 1.71 11.38
CA TYR A 14 -3.44 0.91 12.59
C TYR A 14 -3.17 1.70 13.89
N LYS A 15 -2.41 2.81 13.80
CA LYS A 15 -1.99 3.63 14.94
C LYS A 15 -2.95 4.75 15.28
N CYS A 16 -3.43 5.50 14.29
CA CYS A 16 -4.30 6.67 14.51
C CYS A 16 -5.72 6.52 13.97
N GLY A 17 -6.01 5.46 13.20
CA GLY A 17 -7.32 5.23 12.60
C GLY A 17 -7.62 6.07 11.35
N ASN A 18 -6.68 6.90 10.87
CA ASN A 18 -6.85 7.65 9.63
C ASN A 18 -7.12 6.71 8.46
N MET A 19 -8.10 7.03 7.61
CA MET A 19 -8.47 6.21 6.46
C MET A 19 -7.35 6.27 5.40
N VAL A 20 -6.83 5.12 4.98
CA VAL A 20 -5.71 5.06 4.03
C VAL A 20 -6.09 4.47 2.68
N CYS A 21 -7.07 3.58 2.61
CA CYS A 21 -7.60 3.10 1.33
C CYS A 21 -8.99 2.47 1.46
N ARG A 22 -9.61 2.23 0.31
CA ARG A 22 -10.86 1.47 0.21
C ARG A 22 -10.53 0.03 -0.15
N HIS A 23 -11.38 -0.91 0.27
CA HIS A 23 -11.19 -2.32 -0.10
C HIS A 23 -11.33 -2.56 -1.60
N ASP A 24 -12.10 -1.71 -2.30
CA ASP A 24 -12.26 -1.80 -3.76
C ASP A 24 -10.94 -1.50 -4.50
N ASP A 25 -10.02 -0.80 -3.85
CA ASP A 25 -8.69 -0.52 -4.38
C ASP A 25 -7.70 -1.68 -4.13
N ILE A 26 -8.11 -2.77 -3.47
CA ILE A 26 -7.25 -3.94 -3.25
C ILE A 26 -7.14 -4.73 -4.55
N ILE A 27 -5.94 -4.76 -5.13
CA ILE A 27 -5.59 -5.61 -6.27
C ILE A 27 -5.37 -7.05 -5.79
N SER A 28 -4.63 -7.24 -4.70
CA SER A 28 -4.31 -8.59 -4.19
C SER A 28 -4.20 -8.63 -2.67
N LYS A 29 -4.82 -9.64 -2.06
CA LYS A 29 -4.75 -9.95 -0.62
C LYS A 29 -3.70 -11.01 -0.26
N ILE A 30 -3.11 -11.62 -1.29
CA ILE A 30 -2.14 -12.72 -1.16
C ILE A 30 -0.79 -12.35 -1.77
N PHE A 31 -0.55 -11.06 -1.98
CA PHE A 31 0.71 -10.56 -2.51
C PHE A 31 1.84 -10.90 -1.54
N GLN A 32 2.98 -11.35 -2.07
CA GLN A 32 4.18 -11.63 -1.27
C GLN A 32 5.15 -10.48 -1.40
N ALA A 33 5.38 -9.79 -0.28
CA ALA A 33 6.49 -8.88 -0.09
C ALA A 33 7.69 -9.63 0.49
N SER A 34 8.85 -8.96 0.58
CA SER A 34 10.09 -9.52 1.11
C SER A 34 9.96 -10.11 2.52
N HIS A 35 9.10 -9.54 3.37
CA HIS A 35 8.88 -9.99 4.74
C HIS A 35 7.61 -10.84 4.93
N GLY A 36 7.00 -11.32 3.84
CA GLY A 36 5.81 -12.19 3.89
C GLY A 36 4.59 -11.60 3.19
N ARG A 37 3.40 -12.00 3.65
CA ARG A 37 2.14 -11.60 2.99
C ARG A 37 1.86 -10.11 3.20
N ALA A 38 1.55 -9.42 2.11
CA ALA A 38 1.14 -8.03 2.10
C ALA A 38 -0.11 -7.85 1.22
N PHE A 39 -0.75 -6.70 1.35
CA PHE A 39 -1.85 -6.27 0.47
C PHE A 39 -1.29 -5.36 -0.61
N LEU A 40 -1.69 -5.59 -1.84
CA LEU A 40 -1.37 -4.73 -2.98
C LEU A 40 -2.60 -3.89 -3.31
N PHE A 41 -2.42 -2.58 -3.42
CA PHE A 41 -3.49 -1.62 -3.69
C PHE A 41 -3.20 -0.83 -4.97
N THR A 42 -4.24 -0.41 -5.69
CA THR A 42 -4.11 0.52 -6.82
C THR A 42 -4.04 1.97 -6.36
N HIS A 43 -4.77 2.35 -5.31
CA HIS A 43 -4.84 3.72 -4.82
C HIS A 43 -4.81 3.72 -3.29
N VAL A 44 -4.12 4.72 -2.74
CA VAL A 44 -4.07 5.02 -1.31
C VAL A 44 -4.19 6.54 -1.11
N GLN A 45 -4.80 6.95 -0.01
CA GLN A 45 -5.10 8.35 0.34
C GLN A 45 -4.59 8.65 1.74
N ASN A 46 -4.45 9.94 2.08
CA ASN A 46 -3.97 10.39 3.40
C ASN A 46 -2.63 9.76 3.80
N VAL A 47 -1.73 9.69 2.82
CA VAL A 47 -0.37 9.21 2.99
C VAL A 47 0.63 10.21 2.39
N VAL A 48 1.86 10.13 2.86
CA VAL A 48 3.00 10.92 2.39
C VAL A 48 4.07 9.94 1.93
N ASP A 49 4.61 10.19 0.74
CA ASP A 49 5.71 9.41 0.19
C ASP A 49 7.04 9.93 0.77
N GLY A 50 7.92 9.01 1.13
CA GLY A 50 9.30 9.28 1.50
C GLY A 50 10.21 9.52 0.30
N PRO A 51 11.54 9.54 0.51
CA PRO A 51 12.50 9.60 -0.58
C PRO A 51 12.40 8.36 -1.49
N GLU A 52 12.66 8.56 -2.78
CA GLU A 52 12.79 7.46 -3.74
C GLU A 52 14.08 6.69 -3.49
N GLU A 53 13.97 5.37 -3.40
CA GLU A 53 15.08 4.44 -3.18
C GLU A 53 15.02 3.29 -4.17
N ASP A 54 16.15 2.99 -4.81
CA ASP A 54 16.28 1.79 -5.62
C ASP A 54 16.48 0.58 -4.71
N ARG A 55 15.53 -0.36 -4.74
CA ARG A 55 15.56 -1.60 -3.96
C ARG A 55 15.59 -2.81 -4.88
N GLN A 56 16.42 -3.78 -4.53
CA GLN A 56 16.47 -5.07 -5.23
C GLN A 56 15.34 -5.98 -4.73
N LEU A 57 14.37 -6.22 -5.61
CA LEU A 57 13.26 -7.14 -5.38
C LEU A 57 13.49 -8.46 -6.13
N ILE A 58 12.63 -9.45 -5.88
CA ILE A 58 12.66 -10.76 -6.55
C ILE A 58 12.60 -10.60 -8.08
N THR A 59 11.92 -9.56 -8.57
CA THR A 59 11.74 -9.26 -10.01
C THR A 59 12.80 -8.33 -10.59
N GLY A 60 13.84 -7.95 -9.84
CA GLY A 60 14.88 -7.01 -10.29
C GLY A 60 14.93 -5.71 -9.49
N VAL A 61 15.71 -4.73 -9.96
CA VAL A 61 15.84 -3.41 -9.31
C VAL A 61 14.60 -2.57 -9.61
N HIS A 62 13.98 -2.03 -8.56
CA HIS A 62 12.80 -1.17 -8.66
C HIS A 62 13.03 0.09 -7.83
N THR A 63 12.60 1.24 -8.36
CA THR A 63 12.55 2.48 -7.57
C THR A 63 11.26 2.46 -6.76
N LEU A 64 11.40 2.44 -5.43
CA LEU A 64 10.31 2.41 -4.48
C LEU A 64 10.36 3.66 -3.59
N THR A 65 9.25 3.98 -2.94
CA THR A 65 9.22 4.95 -1.84
C THR A 65 8.50 4.35 -0.66
N ASP A 66 8.95 4.65 0.55
CA ASP A 66 8.21 4.31 1.76
C ASP A 66 6.99 5.23 1.90
N VAL A 67 5.88 4.66 2.37
CA VAL A 67 4.59 5.35 2.47
C VAL A 67 4.24 5.50 3.94
N TYR A 68 4.05 6.74 4.37
CA TYR A 68 3.75 7.11 5.75
C TYR A 68 2.33 7.64 5.89
N CYS A 69 1.70 7.43 7.04
CA CYS A 69 0.42 8.07 7.36
C CYS A 69 0.59 9.60 7.44
N SER A 70 -0.27 10.36 6.78
CA SER A 70 -0.22 11.84 6.80
C SER A 70 -0.41 12.44 8.19
N ASP A 71 -1.12 11.74 9.07
CA ASP A 71 -1.57 12.32 10.34
C ASP A 71 -0.62 12.01 11.50
N CYS A 72 -0.06 10.80 11.52
CA CYS A 72 0.79 10.32 12.62
C CYS A 72 2.21 9.94 12.21
N GLY A 73 2.54 10.02 10.91
CA GLY A 73 3.86 9.68 10.38
C GLY A 73 4.23 8.21 10.46
N GLU A 74 3.29 7.33 10.80
CA GLU A 74 3.55 5.90 10.91
C GLU A 74 3.88 5.28 9.55
N LEU A 75 4.92 4.45 9.48
CA LEU A 75 5.25 3.70 8.26
C LEU A 75 4.16 2.66 7.98
N LEU A 76 3.49 2.79 6.85
CA LEU A 76 2.38 1.91 6.45
C LEU A 76 2.79 0.87 5.40
N GLY A 77 3.83 1.15 4.62
CA GLY A 77 4.28 0.28 3.55
C GLY A 77 5.18 1.00 2.58
N TRP A 78 5.14 0.59 1.32
CA TRP A 78 5.95 1.14 0.24
C TRP A 78 5.18 1.12 -1.08
N ARG A 79 5.56 2.00 -2.01
CA ARG A 79 4.94 2.17 -3.33
C ARG A 79 5.98 1.98 -4.42
N TYR A 80 5.59 1.30 -5.51
CA TYR A 80 6.37 1.24 -6.74
C TYR A 80 6.30 2.57 -7.48
N ILE A 81 7.44 3.20 -7.74
CA ILE A 81 7.56 4.43 -8.54
C ILE A 81 7.94 4.10 -9.98
N LYS A 82 8.97 3.26 -10.16
CA LYS A 82 9.40 2.75 -11.46
C LYS A 82 9.72 1.26 -11.36
N ALA A 83 9.18 0.49 -12.28
CA ALA A 83 9.66 -0.85 -12.57
C ALA A 83 10.55 -0.74 -13.82
N TYR A 84 11.81 -1.13 -13.70
CA TYR A 84 12.65 -1.34 -14.87
C TYR A 84 12.28 -2.73 -15.40
N GLU A 85 11.39 -2.81 -16.39
CA GLU A 85 11.20 -4.07 -17.13
C GLU A 85 12.54 -4.45 -17.78
N GLU A 86 13.05 -5.65 -17.48
CA GLU A 86 14.03 -6.27 -18.38
C GLU A 86 13.29 -6.60 -19.68
N LEU A 87 13.65 -5.90 -20.76
CA LEU A 87 13.27 -6.23 -22.13
C LEU A 87 13.74 -7.65 -22.52
#